data_AF-A0A2G5I8R5-F1
#
_entry.id   AF-A0A2G5I8R5-F1
#
_cell.length_a   1.000
_cell.length_b   1.000
_cell.length_c   1.000
_cell.angle_alpha   90.00
_cell.angle_beta   90.00
_cell.angle_gamma   90.00
#
_symmetry.space_group_name_H-M   'P 1'
#
loop_
_entity.id
_entity.type
_entity.pdbx_description
1 polymer ?
#
loop_
_entity_poly.entity_id
_entity_poly.type
_entity_poly.pdbx_seq_one_letter_code
_entity_poly.pdbx_strand_id
1 'polypeptide(L)'
;MKQQQKSLHRVESFDTLATSFVTSACSAPSMRTDYGLARAMNSFVVPNELNPIATIKDRKNANYIEDLGEQHDLLRTELDEAIAAFEDITLARDTNKNVVLEAMLNRKFLEANNALARCSREYSCFLNDTKELKEMPKMSREELARRFTARKEQEKANREDENAPSMKQRMGHIEDQIVDLELEKEYLTERLGQSAALAEHSAQMEHLIENLERERLVILKQFTSSERLRGQHENDVDQLYEDLAYQEHLNRQTQLDNAKITVDLEATTRANEMMKHDLESEREKAEELSQQLQNTRNDIRNHQRQLSFTKITATTLEGDNKKLRQEINELNEMCGLARDELEDLQEQNVQMGLERKKMQEMREMQKETNAYLRSEFGEMHGLAVGHMKRSAQLQLEAAQSDSVITSLQSQTKAYKTEIANLYGYAEKLKAELAAMKARAMRRDSVVGSSTEGEAQRSASA
;
A
#
# COMPACT_ATOMS: atom_id res chain seq x y z
N MET A 1 -71.98 -15.12 -75.60
CA MET A 1 -72.53 -13.88 -76.21
C MET A 1 -73.08 -14.22 -77.59
N LYS A 2 -74.22 -13.61 -77.93
CA LYS A 2 -75.04 -13.92 -79.10
C LYS A 2 -74.33 -13.59 -80.42
N GLN A 3 -74.54 -14.47 -81.40
CA GLN A 3 -74.24 -14.30 -82.82
C GLN A 3 -74.80 -12.98 -83.36
N GLN A 4 -73.99 -12.23 -84.10
CA GLN A 4 -74.46 -11.27 -85.09
C GLN A 4 -73.94 -11.69 -86.46
N GLN A 5 -74.83 -12.33 -87.23
CA GLN A 5 -74.71 -12.44 -88.68
C GLN A 5 -74.77 -11.03 -89.27
N LYS A 6 -73.66 -10.54 -89.83
CA LYS A 6 -73.68 -9.39 -90.74
C LYS A 6 -74.08 -9.90 -92.13
N SER A 7 -75.30 -9.56 -92.51
CA SER A 7 -75.82 -9.70 -93.87
C SER A 7 -74.98 -8.87 -94.84
N LEU A 8 -74.43 -9.54 -95.85
CA LEU A 8 -73.81 -8.94 -97.02
C LEU A 8 -74.82 -8.02 -97.75
N HIS A 9 -74.55 -6.73 -97.75
CA HIS A 9 -75.22 -5.79 -98.65
C HIS A 9 -74.69 -6.00 -100.07
N ARG A 10 -75.58 -6.48 -100.93
CA ARG A 10 -75.47 -6.50 -102.39
C ARG A 10 -75.42 -5.05 -102.87
N VAL A 11 -74.28 -4.60 -103.38
CA VAL A 11 -74.14 -3.32 -104.08
C VAL A 11 -74.75 -3.51 -105.47
N GLU A 12 -75.93 -2.94 -105.68
CA GLU A 12 -76.52 -2.77 -107.00
C GLU A 12 -75.76 -1.66 -107.73
N SER A 13 -75.06 -2.06 -108.79
CA SER A 13 -74.37 -1.17 -109.72
C SER A 13 -75.39 -0.38 -110.54
N PHE A 14 -75.58 0.90 -110.20
CA PHE A 14 -76.20 1.85 -111.11
C PHE A 14 -75.15 2.48 -112.01
N ASP A 15 -75.49 2.51 -113.29
CA ASP A 15 -74.65 2.85 -114.42
C ASP A 15 -73.89 4.17 -114.28
N THR A 16 -72.59 4.02 -114.50
CA THR A 16 -71.54 5.02 -114.71
C THR A 16 -71.92 6.14 -115.67
N LEU A 17 -72.10 7.35 -115.15
CA LEU A 17 -71.91 8.58 -115.91
C LEU A 17 -70.42 8.98 -115.83
N ALA A 18 -69.74 8.83 -116.96
CA ALA A 18 -68.42 9.36 -117.35
C ALA A 18 -67.54 9.94 -116.21
N THR A 19 -66.63 9.11 -115.71
CA THR A 19 -65.48 9.53 -114.89
C THR A 19 -64.59 10.51 -115.65
N SER A 20 -64.31 11.67 -115.05
CA SER A 20 -63.34 12.64 -115.56
C SER A 20 -61.90 12.15 -115.36
N PHE A 21 -60.98 12.50 -116.26
CA PHE A 21 -59.54 12.18 -116.16
C PHE A 21 -58.97 12.62 -114.81
N VAL A 22 -59.29 13.85 -114.35
CA VAL A 22 -58.81 14.43 -113.08
C VAL A 22 -59.30 13.69 -111.83
N THR A 23 -60.31 12.83 -111.96
CA THR A 23 -60.88 12.06 -110.83
C THR A 23 -60.85 10.56 -111.06
N SER A 24 -60.19 10.07 -112.11
CA SER A 24 -60.13 8.64 -112.40
C SER A 24 -59.21 7.87 -111.44
N ALA A 25 -58.44 8.58 -110.59
CA ALA A 25 -57.51 7.98 -109.63
C ALA A 25 -57.91 8.11 -108.15
N CYS A 26 -58.95 8.89 -107.79
CA CYS A 26 -59.31 9.14 -106.38
C CYS A 26 -60.81 8.92 -106.12
N SER A 27 -61.15 8.32 -104.97
CA SER A 27 -62.41 7.63 -104.67
C SER A 27 -63.65 8.51 -104.43
N ALA A 28 -63.94 9.49 -105.29
CA ALA A 28 -65.22 10.18 -105.31
C ALA A 28 -65.73 10.34 -106.75
N PRO A 29 -66.98 9.96 -107.07
CA PRO A 29 -67.54 10.15 -108.41
C PRO A 29 -67.66 11.65 -108.70
N SER A 30 -66.78 12.14 -109.58
CA SER A 30 -66.85 13.52 -110.07
C SER A 30 -68.05 13.70 -110.98
N MET A 31 -68.91 14.66 -110.64
CA MET A 31 -70.10 15.04 -111.42
C MET A 31 -69.76 15.83 -112.71
N ARG A 32 -68.51 15.79 -113.17
CA ARG A 32 -67.94 16.75 -114.13
C ARG A 32 -67.43 16.05 -115.38
N THR A 33 -67.59 16.72 -116.53
CA THR A 33 -67.06 16.22 -117.82
C THR A 33 -65.72 16.87 -118.11
N ASP A 34 -64.78 16.11 -118.65
CA ASP A 34 -63.42 16.58 -119.01
C ASP A 34 -63.45 17.80 -119.95
N TYR A 35 -64.44 17.82 -120.85
CA TYR A 35 -64.67 18.94 -121.74
C TYR A 35 -65.05 20.23 -120.99
N GLY A 36 -65.90 20.12 -119.95
CA GLY A 36 -66.30 21.27 -119.14
C GLY A 36 -65.12 21.90 -118.40
N LEU A 37 -64.24 21.06 -117.85
CA LEU A 37 -63.07 21.46 -117.10
C LEU A 37 -61.97 22.06 -118.01
N ALA A 38 -61.63 21.39 -119.11
CA ALA A 38 -60.68 21.92 -120.10
C ALA A 38 -61.13 23.26 -120.69
N ARG A 39 -62.43 23.43 -120.94
CA ARG A 39 -63.00 24.71 -121.39
C ARG A 39 -62.86 25.79 -120.31
N ALA A 40 -63.09 25.46 -119.05
CA ALA A 40 -62.97 26.40 -117.94
C ALA A 40 -61.52 26.87 -117.78
N MET A 41 -60.54 25.96 -117.83
CA MET A 41 -59.10 26.26 -117.72
C MET A 41 -58.59 27.14 -118.87
N ASN A 42 -59.19 27.02 -120.05
CA ASN A 42 -58.84 27.80 -121.24
C ASN A 42 -59.74 29.05 -121.45
N SER A 43 -60.63 29.36 -120.50
CA SER A 43 -61.51 30.53 -120.55
C SER A 43 -60.80 31.75 -119.97
N PHE A 44 -60.67 32.82 -120.76
CA PHE A 44 -60.08 34.09 -120.32
C PHE A 44 -60.96 34.91 -119.37
N VAL A 45 -62.24 34.53 -119.21
CA VAL A 45 -63.20 35.25 -118.37
C VAL A 45 -63.37 34.51 -117.05
N VAL A 46 -62.80 35.08 -115.98
CA VAL A 46 -63.06 34.69 -114.59
C VAL A 46 -64.07 35.70 -114.03
N PRO A 47 -65.28 35.29 -113.63
CA PRO A 47 -66.19 36.13 -112.87
C PRO A 47 -65.49 36.57 -111.58
N ASN A 48 -65.39 37.88 -111.36
CA ASN A 48 -65.03 38.46 -110.07
C ASN A 48 -66.22 39.31 -109.62
N GLU A 49 -66.37 39.57 -108.32
CA GLU A 49 -67.51 40.32 -107.74
C GLU A 49 -67.72 41.70 -108.40
N LEU A 50 -66.70 42.22 -109.08
CA LEU A 50 -66.68 43.49 -109.79
C LEU A 50 -67.17 43.44 -111.26
N ASN A 51 -67.57 42.27 -111.80
CA ASN A 51 -68.01 42.14 -113.20
C ASN A 51 -69.40 41.46 -113.34
N PRO A 52 -70.50 42.24 -113.25
CA PRO A 52 -71.86 41.70 -113.12
C PRO A 52 -72.46 41.12 -114.42
N ILE A 53 -71.78 41.22 -115.56
CA ILE A 53 -72.23 40.65 -116.86
C ILE A 53 -71.52 39.30 -117.12
N ALA A 54 -71.50 38.40 -116.12
CA ALA A 54 -71.03 37.03 -116.31
C ALA A 54 -72.18 36.16 -116.85
N THR A 55 -72.00 35.52 -118.00
CA THR A 55 -73.01 34.59 -118.54
C THR A 55 -73.13 33.35 -117.63
N ILE A 56 -74.23 32.59 -117.72
CA ILE A 56 -74.38 31.30 -117.00
C ILE A 56 -73.18 30.37 -117.26
N LYS A 57 -72.58 30.47 -118.46
CA LYS A 57 -71.39 29.71 -118.86
C LYS A 57 -70.14 30.14 -118.08
N ASP A 58 -69.96 31.44 -117.85
CA ASP A 58 -68.81 31.97 -117.11
C ASP A 58 -68.89 31.63 -115.63
N ARG A 59 -70.10 31.68 -115.04
CA ARG A 59 -70.32 31.18 -113.66
C ARG A 59 -70.02 29.68 -113.54
N LYS A 60 -70.45 28.87 -114.51
CA LYS A 60 -70.08 27.44 -114.53
C LYS A 60 -68.58 27.23 -114.66
N ASN A 61 -67.88 28.04 -115.48
CA ASN A 61 -66.43 27.97 -115.60
C ASN A 61 -65.73 28.37 -114.28
N ALA A 62 -66.24 29.40 -113.58
CA ALA A 62 -65.73 29.79 -112.26
C ALA A 62 -65.81 28.64 -111.27
N ASN A 63 -67.00 28.02 -111.12
CA ASN A 63 -67.18 26.85 -110.26
C ASN A 63 -66.28 25.69 -110.70
N TYR A 64 -66.03 25.51 -112.01
CA TYR A 64 -65.10 24.47 -112.46
C TYR A 64 -63.68 24.70 -111.93
N ILE A 65 -63.20 25.95 -111.94
CA ILE A 65 -61.86 26.33 -111.45
C ILE A 65 -61.80 26.36 -109.93
N GLU A 66 -62.87 26.81 -109.25
CA GLU A 66 -62.97 26.85 -107.80
C GLU A 66 -62.85 25.45 -107.20
N ASP A 67 -63.70 24.48 -107.58
CA ASP A 67 -63.55 23.13 -107.03
C ASP A 67 -62.23 22.46 -107.48
N LEU A 68 -61.63 22.86 -108.62
CA LEU A 68 -60.31 22.37 -109.00
C LEU A 68 -59.22 22.91 -108.05
N GLY A 69 -59.37 24.15 -107.61
CA GLY A 69 -58.57 24.76 -106.55
C GLY A 69 -58.79 24.06 -105.21
N GLU A 70 -60.03 23.80 -104.82
CA GLU A 70 -60.36 23.06 -103.60
C GLU A 70 -59.76 21.64 -103.61
N GLN A 71 -59.84 20.93 -104.75
CA GLN A 71 -59.23 19.61 -104.91
C GLN A 71 -57.70 19.67 -104.85
N HIS A 72 -57.09 20.68 -105.47
CA HIS A 72 -55.65 20.91 -105.36
C HIS A 72 -55.23 21.13 -103.91
N ASP A 73 -55.94 21.99 -103.18
CA ASP A 73 -55.61 22.37 -101.81
C ASP A 73 -55.84 21.19 -100.84
N LEU A 74 -56.88 20.40 -101.06
CA LEU A 74 -57.15 19.17 -100.32
C LEU A 74 -56.03 18.13 -100.52
N LEU A 75 -55.68 17.80 -101.77
CA LEU A 75 -54.62 16.82 -102.06
C LEU A 75 -53.25 17.31 -101.57
N ARG A 76 -53.01 18.62 -101.61
CA ARG A 76 -51.79 19.21 -101.07
C ARG A 76 -51.73 19.13 -99.55
N THR A 77 -52.84 19.38 -98.87
CA THR A 77 -52.96 19.21 -97.42
C THR A 77 -52.73 17.76 -97.02
N GLU A 78 -53.35 16.80 -97.71
CA GLU A 78 -53.15 15.36 -97.46
C GLU A 78 -51.69 14.92 -97.69
N LEU A 79 -51.03 15.48 -98.71
CA LEU A 79 -49.61 15.23 -98.97
C LEU A 79 -48.73 15.82 -97.86
N ASP A 80 -48.97 17.06 -97.44
CA ASP A 80 -48.20 17.72 -96.39
C ASP A 80 -48.39 17.01 -95.03
N GLU A 81 -49.60 16.54 -94.71
CA GLU A 81 -49.88 15.70 -93.54
C GLU A 81 -49.14 14.35 -93.59
N ALA A 82 -49.11 13.71 -94.77
CA ALA A 82 -48.38 12.44 -94.95
C ALA A 82 -46.86 12.62 -94.85
N ILE A 83 -46.32 13.76 -95.33
CA ILE A 83 -44.90 14.13 -95.17
C ILE A 83 -44.59 14.32 -93.68
N ALA A 84 -45.39 15.11 -92.96
CA ALA A 84 -45.19 15.35 -91.53
C ALA A 84 -45.24 14.05 -90.70
N ALA A 85 -46.22 13.18 -90.96
CA ALA A 85 -46.34 11.89 -90.29
C ALA A 85 -45.14 10.96 -90.57
N PHE A 86 -44.61 10.99 -91.79
CA PHE A 86 -43.42 10.23 -92.16
C PHE A 86 -42.15 10.76 -91.47
N GLU A 87 -41.96 12.07 -91.40
CA GLU A 87 -40.84 12.71 -90.71
C GLU A 87 -40.85 12.42 -89.20
N ASP A 88 -42.02 12.55 -88.57
CA ASP A 88 -42.21 12.26 -87.14
C ASP A 88 -41.85 10.80 -86.80
N ILE A 89 -42.32 9.85 -87.60
CA ILE A 89 -42.06 8.42 -87.38
C ILE A 89 -40.60 8.07 -87.68
N THR A 90 -39.98 8.73 -88.67
CA THR A 90 -38.55 8.56 -88.97
C THR A 90 -37.70 9.04 -87.79
N LEU A 91 -38.01 10.22 -87.23
CA LEU A 91 -37.33 10.74 -86.05
C LEU A 91 -37.53 9.82 -84.83
N ALA A 92 -38.75 9.32 -84.59
CA ALA A 92 -39.05 8.40 -83.50
C ALA A 92 -38.31 7.06 -83.63
N ARG A 93 -38.12 6.56 -84.86
CA ARG A 93 -37.35 5.35 -85.14
C ARG A 93 -35.86 5.58 -84.89
N ASP A 94 -35.30 6.66 -85.44
CA ASP A 94 -33.85 6.91 -85.42
C ASP A 94 -33.34 7.31 -84.03
N THR A 95 -34.20 7.90 -83.19
CA THR A 95 -33.88 8.23 -81.79
C THR A 95 -34.13 7.09 -80.79
N ASN A 96 -34.77 5.99 -81.22
CA ASN A 96 -35.11 4.88 -80.34
C ASN A 96 -33.88 4.02 -79.98
N LYS A 97 -33.63 3.87 -78.67
CA LYS A 97 -32.59 2.97 -78.12
C LYS A 97 -33.16 1.65 -77.58
N ASN A 98 -34.48 1.46 -77.63
CA ASN A 98 -35.16 0.31 -77.06
C ASN A 98 -35.45 -0.75 -78.13
N VAL A 99 -34.77 -1.90 -78.03
CA VAL A 99 -34.90 -3.05 -78.95
C VAL A 99 -36.33 -3.62 -78.97
N VAL A 100 -37.07 -3.53 -77.86
CA VAL A 100 -38.45 -4.05 -77.77
C VAL A 100 -39.43 -3.21 -78.61
N LEU A 101 -39.17 -1.91 -78.76
CA LEU A 101 -40.02 -0.99 -79.53
C LEU A 101 -39.64 -0.92 -81.02
N GLU A 102 -38.48 -1.47 -81.39
CA GLU A 102 -37.93 -1.41 -82.74
C GLU A 102 -38.86 -2.05 -83.78
N ALA A 103 -39.42 -3.23 -83.49
CA ALA A 103 -40.35 -3.91 -84.39
C ALA A 103 -41.64 -3.11 -84.64
N MET A 104 -42.18 -2.45 -83.60
CA MET A 104 -43.38 -1.63 -83.72
C MET A 104 -43.11 -0.35 -84.53
N LEU A 105 -41.98 0.32 -84.27
CA LEU A 105 -41.58 1.53 -84.97
C LEU A 105 -41.27 1.25 -86.45
N ASN A 106 -40.64 0.12 -86.75
CA ASN A 106 -40.41 -0.32 -88.13
C ASN A 106 -41.71 -0.58 -88.90
N ARG A 107 -42.73 -1.15 -88.24
CA ARG A 107 -44.06 -1.30 -88.85
C ARG A 107 -44.72 0.05 -89.13
N LYS A 108 -44.72 0.96 -88.15
CA LYS A 108 -45.29 2.32 -88.32
C LYS A 108 -44.57 3.10 -89.41
N PHE A 109 -43.24 2.94 -89.53
CA PHE A 109 -42.45 3.55 -90.59
C PHE A 109 -42.90 3.06 -91.97
N LEU A 110 -43.13 1.75 -92.13
CA LEU A 110 -43.62 1.18 -93.39
C LEU A 110 -45.03 1.69 -93.75
N GLU A 111 -45.92 1.77 -92.75
CA GLU A 111 -47.29 2.30 -92.92
C GLU A 111 -47.26 3.77 -93.36
N ALA A 112 -46.45 4.61 -92.72
CA ALA A 112 -46.28 6.02 -93.08
C ALA A 112 -45.63 6.21 -94.46
N ASN A 113 -44.62 5.41 -94.80
CA ASN A 113 -43.98 5.44 -96.11
C ASN A 113 -44.96 5.06 -97.24
N ASN A 114 -45.80 4.06 -97.02
CA ASN A 114 -46.83 3.67 -97.97
C ASN A 114 -47.91 4.75 -98.13
N ALA A 115 -48.31 5.42 -97.05
CA ALA A 115 -49.24 6.54 -97.09
C ALA A 115 -48.67 7.73 -97.87
N LEU A 116 -47.42 8.12 -97.59
CA LEU A 116 -46.70 9.16 -98.32
C LEU A 116 -46.56 8.84 -99.81
N ALA A 117 -46.17 7.60 -100.15
CA ALA A 117 -46.06 7.16 -101.53
C ALA A 117 -47.41 7.20 -102.28
N ARG A 118 -48.51 6.89 -101.58
CA ARG A 118 -49.86 6.99 -102.14
C ARG A 118 -50.25 8.45 -102.38
N CYS A 119 -50.18 9.31 -101.37
CA CYS A 119 -50.56 10.72 -101.49
C CYS A 119 -49.67 11.44 -102.53
N SER A 120 -48.38 11.11 -102.60
CA SER A 120 -47.46 11.64 -103.61
C SER A 120 -47.85 11.23 -105.04
N ARG A 121 -48.25 9.97 -105.25
CA ARG A 121 -48.74 9.49 -106.54
C ARG A 121 -50.06 10.18 -106.91
N GLU A 122 -50.99 10.29 -105.97
CA GLU A 122 -52.29 10.92 -106.18
C GLU A 122 -52.14 12.39 -106.58
N TYR A 123 -51.32 13.15 -105.85
CA TYR A 123 -51.01 14.54 -106.19
C TYR A 123 -50.29 14.67 -107.54
N SER A 124 -49.36 13.75 -107.85
CA SER A 124 -48.64 13.75 -109.14
C SER A 124 -49.58 13.44 -110.31
N CYS A 125 -50.50 12.48 -110.16
CA CYS A 125 -51.53 12.19 -111.16
C CYS A 125 -52.41 13.43 -111.38
N PHE A 126 -52.89 14.06 -110.30
CA PHE A 126 -53.69 15.29 -110.39
C PHE A 126 -52.95 16.42 -111.15
N LEU A 127 -51.66 16.64 -110.87
CA LEU A 127 -50.86 17.63 -111.59
C LEU A 127 -50.66 17.28 -113.07
N ASN A 128 -50.49 16.00 -113.38
CA ASN A 128 -50.36 15.54 -114.77
C ASN A 128 -51.69 15.68 -115.52
N ASP A 129 -52.81 15.32 -114.92
CA ASP A 129 -54.14 15.43 -115.51
C ASP A 129 -54.51 16.90 -115.75
N THR A 130 -54.24 17.78 -114.78
CA THR A 130 -54.45 19.22 -114.95
C THR A 130 -53.55 19.82 -116.03
N LYS A 131 -52.32 19.33 -116.17
CA LYS A 131 -51.42 19.71 -117.27
C LYS A 131 -51.94 19.23 -118.62
N GLU A 132 -52.37 17.97 -118.73
CA GLU A 132 -52.94 17.40 -119.95
C GLU A 132 -54.20 18.16 -120.38
N LEU A 133 -55.07 18.52 -119.43
CA LEU A 133 -56.26 19.34 -119.70
C LEU A 133 -55.93 20.77 -120.18
N LYS A 134 -54.82 21.37 -119.69
CA LYS A 134 -54.32 22.67 -120.20
C LYS A 134 -53.77 22.54 -121.61
N GLU A 135 -53.11 21.43 -121.91
CA GLU A 135 -52.43 21.18 -123.18
C GLU A 135 -53.37 20.58 -124.25
N MET A 136 -54.61 20.24 -123.91
CA MET A 136 -55.58 19.69 -124.85
C MET A 136 -55.85 20.64 -126.03
N PRO A 137 -55.76 20.15 -127.29
CA PRO A 137 -56.13 20.93 -128.46
C PRO A 137 -57.60 21.36 -128.40
N LYS A 138 -57.92 22.56 -128.91
CA LYS A 138 -59.29 23.05 -129.05
C LYS A 138 -60.06 22.21 -130.09
N MET A 139 -60.58 21.05 -129.68
CA MET A 139 -61.38 20.15 -130.52
C MET A 139 -62.88 20.44 -130.42
N SER A 140 -63.64 20.13 -131.47
CA SER A 140 -65.09 20.28 -131.51
C SER A 140 -65.80 19.22 -130.64
N ARG A 141 -66.98 19.53 -130.10
CA ARG A 141 -67.79 18.62 -129.26
C ARG A 141 -68.13 17.29 -129.97
N GLU A 142 -68.20 17.31 -131.30
CA GLU A 142 -68.53 16.15 -132.14
C GLU A 142 -67.35 15.19 -132.34
N GLU A 143 -66.12 15.72 -132.44
CA GLU A 143 -64.90 14.90 -132.54
C GLU A 143 -64.61 14.13 -131.26
N LEU A 144 -64.89 14.72 -130.10
CA LEU A 144 -64.66 14.09 -128.80
C LEU A 144 -65.62 12.92 -128.55
N ALA A 145 -66.89 13.07 -128.93
CA ALA A 145 -67.88 12.01 -128.84
C ALA A 145 -67.49 10.80 -129.71
N ARG A 146 -67.05 11.02 -130.96
CA ARG A 146 -66.70 9.92 -131.88
C ARG A 146 -65.54 9.04 -131.40
N ARG A 147 -64.52 9.61 -130.74
CA ARG A 147 -63.34 8.83 -130.33
C ARG A 147 -63.58 7.94 -129.11
N PHE A 148 -64.51 8.30 -128.24
CA PHE A 148 -64.63 7.64 -126.92
C PHE A 148 -65.91 6.81 -126.73
N THR A 149 -67.00 7.07 -127.44
CA THR A 149 -68.22 6.24 -127.34
C THR A 149 -68.23 5.07 -128.33
N ALA A 150 -67.76 5.26 -129.57
CA ALA A 150 -67.86 4.24 -130.63
C ALA A 150 -66.96 3.00 -130.40
N ARG A 151 -65.83 3.15 -129.70
CA ARG A 151 -64.91 2.02 -129.40
C ARG A 151 -65.47 1.08 -128.33
N LYS A 152 -66.41 1.53 -127.50
CA LYS A 152 -66.97 0.77 -126.36
C LYS A 152 -68.17 -0.12 -126.73
N GLU A 153 -68.94 0.26 -127.74
CA GLU A 153 -70.10 -0.53 -128.19
C GLU A 153 -69.69 -1.74 -129.03
N GLN A 154 -68.63 -1.61 -129.84
CA GLN A 154 -68.09 -2.70 -130.66
C GLN A 154 -67.42 -3.82 -129.83
N GLU A 155 -66.88 -3.47 -128.66
CA GLU A 155 -66.25 -4.42 -127.72
C GLU A 155 -67.27 -5.19 -126.86
N LYS A 156 -68.54 -4.77 -126.87
CA LYS A 156 -69.65 -5.42 -126.16
C LYS A 156 -70.36 -6.44 -127.06
N ALA A 157 -70.54 -6.13 -128.35
CA ALA A 157 -71.13 -7.03 -129.34
C ALA A 157 -70.27 -8.28 -129.62
N ASN A 158 -68.93 -8.15 -129.60
CA ASN A 158 -68.03 -9.29 -129.83
C ASN A 158 -67.95 -10.27 -128.64
N ARG A 159 -68.41 -9.90 -127.44
CA ARG A 159 -68.36 -10.77 -126.25
C ARG A 159 -69.57 -11.70 -126.10
N GLU A 160 -70.67 -11.42 -126.79
CA GLU A 160 -71.94 -12.15 -126.63
C GLU A 160 -72.09 -13.34 -127.60
N ASP A 161 -71.43 -13.32 -128.76
CA ASP A 161 -71.51 -14.41 -129.78
C ASP A 161 -70.44 -15.51 -129.61
N GLU A 162 -69.31 -15.23 -128.94
CA GLU A 162 -68.26 -16.23 -128.66
C GLU A 162 -68.56 -17.10 -127.42
N ASN A 163 -69.59 -16.78 -126.63
CA ASN A 163 -69.80 -17.30 -125.26
C ASN A 163 -71.11 -18.09 -125.04
N ALA A 164 -71.68 -18.72 -126.06
CA ALA A 164 -72.74 -19.71 -125.88
C ALA A 164 -72.17 -21.15 -126.04
N PRO A 165 -71.60 -21.77 -124.99
CA PRO A 165 -71.14 -23.14 -125.09
C PRO A 165 -72.32 -24.08 -125.32
N SER A 166 -72.10 -25.06 -126.19
CA SER A 166 -73.00 -26.20 -126.38
C SER A 166 -73.24 -26.90 -125.04
N MET A 167 -74.44 -27.47 -124.84
CA MET A 167 -74.84 -28.15 -123.59
C MET A 167 -73.84 -29.22 -123.12
N LYS A 168 -73.10 -29.82 -124.06
CA LYS A 168 -72.01 -30.77 -123.78
C LYS A 168 -70.79 -30.12 -123.12
N GLN A 169 -70.45 -28.90 -123.53
CA GLN A 169 -69.38 -28.11 -122.88
C GLN A 169 -69.80 -27.62 -121.50
N ARG A 170 -71.10 -27.33 -121.29
CA ARG A 170 -71.62 -27.04 -119.95
C ARG A 170 -71.54 -28.24 -119.02
N MET A 171 -71.90 -29.44 -119.47
CA MET A 171 -71.74 -30.65 -118.66
C MET A 171 -70.26 -30.95 -118.37
N GLY A 172 -69.38 -30.85 -119.37
CA GLY A 172 -67.94 -31.00 -119.15
C GLY A 172 -67.40 -30.00 -118.13
N HIS A 173 -67.82 -28.72 -118.20
CA HIS A 173 -67.42 -27.73 -117.22
C HIS A 173 -67.98 -28.04 -115.81
N ILE A 174 -69.18 -28.60 -115.70
CA ILE A 174 -69.74 -29.02 -114.40
C ILE A 174 -68.98 -30.24 -113.86
N GLU A 175 -68.61 -31.20 -114.72
CA GLU A 175 -67.79 -32.35 -114.34
C GLU A 175 -66.40 -31.89 -113.84
N ASP A 176 -65.74 -30.99 -114.58
CA ASP A 176 -64.48 -30.37 -114.16
C ASP A 176 -64.63 -29.62 -112.83
N GLN A 177 -65.72 -28.87 -112.64
CA GLN A 177 -66.02 -28.19 -111.38
C GLN A 177 -66.25 -29.16 -110.21
N ILE A 178 -66.89 -30.31 -110.46
CA ILE A 178 -67.08 -31.34 -109.43
C ILE A 178 -65.72 -31.91 -109.03
N VAL A 179 -64.86 -32.22 -110.01
CA VAL A 179 -63.50 -32.72 -109.76
C VAL A 179 -62.68 -31.70 -108.98
N ASP A 180 -62.73 -30.42 -109.36
CA ASP A 180 -62.04 -29.33 -108.66
C ASP A 180 -62.55 -29.18 -107.21
N LEU A 181 -63.87 -29.26 -106.99
CA LEU A 181 -64.47 -29.19 -105.67
C LEU A 181 -64.15 -30.43 -104.81
N GLU A 182 -64.02 -31.61 -105.41
CA GLU A 182 -63.59 -32.82 -104.71
C GLU A 182 -62.12 -32.71 -104.28
N LEU A 183 -61.23 -32.23 -105.16
CA LEU A 183 -59.84 -31.91 -104.85
C LEU A 183 -59.73 -30.83 -103.76
N GLU A 184 -60.52 -29.77 -103.84
CA GLU A 184 -60.55 -28.71 -102.83
C GLU A 184 -61.05 -29.25 -101.48
N LYS A 185 -62.08 -30.10 -101.47
CA LYS A 185 -62.56 -30.77 -100.26
C LYS A 185 -61.47 -31.65 -99.63
N GLU A 186 -60.74 -32.42 -100.44
CA GLU A 186 -59.66 -33.28 -99.96
C GLU A 186 -58.52 -32.44 -99.36
N TYR A 187 -58.10 -31.37 -100.06
CA TYR A 187 -57.13 -30.40 -99.57
C TYR A 187 -57.57 -29.72 -98.26
N LEU A 188 -58.81 -29.28 -98.17
CA LEU A 188 -59.35 -28.66 -96.96
C LEU A 188 -59.42 -29.67 -95.80
N THR A 189 -59.75 -30.93 -96.08
CA THR A 189 -59.79 -31.99 -95.05
C THR A 189 -58.38 -32.28 -94.51
N GLU A 190 -57.37 -32.37 -95.39
CA GLU A 190 -55.97 -32.53 -94.99
C GLU A 190 -55.50 -31.33 -94.14
N ARG A 191 -55.79 -30.11 -94.59
CA ARG A 191 -55.42 -28.88 -93.86
C ARG A 191 -56.12 -28.79 -92.51
N LEU A 192 -57.36 -29.26 -92.40
CA LEU A 192 -58.11 -29.32 -91.14
C LEU A 192 -57.48 -30.35 -90.18
N GLY A 193 -57.00 -31.49 -90.70
CA GLY A 193 -56.21 -32.46 -89.94
C GLY A 193 -54.88 -31.87 -89.42
N GLN A 194 -54.15 -31.15 -90.27
CA GLN A 194 -52.92 -30.43 -89.87
C GLN A 194 -53.20 -29.36 -88.81
N SER A 195 -54.31 -28.61 -88.95
CA SER A 195 -54.73 -27.62 -87.97
C SER A 195 -55.11 -28.27 -86.63
N ALA A 196 -55.76 -29.43 -86.65
CA ALA A 196 -56.09 -30.18 -85.43
C ALA A 196 -54.82 -30.68 -84.73
N ALA A 197 -53.84 -31.19 -85.47
CA ALA A 197 -52.54 -31.61 -84.92
C ALA A 197 -51.77 -30.43 -84.30
N LEU A 198 -51.78 -29.25 -84.94
CA LEU A 198 -51.20 -28.03 -84.38
C LEU A 198 -51.92 -27.57 -83.11
N ALA A 199 -53.25 -27.68 -83.05
CA ALA A 199 -54.03 -27.34 -81.86
C ALA A 199 -53.71 -28.29 -80.70
N GLU A 200 -53.57 -29.59 -80.97
CA GLU A 200 -53.18 -30.58 -79.96
C GLU A 200 -51.75 -30.32 -79.44
N HIS A 201 -50.80 -30.05 -80.34
CA HIS A 201 -49.44 -29.67 -79.94
C HIS A 201 -49.41 -28.37 -79.12
N SER A 202 -50.24 -27.38 -79.48
CA SER A 202 -50.40 -26.14 -78.71
C SER A 202 -50.91 -26.42 -77.30
N ALA A 203 -51.93 -27.27 -77.14
CA ALA A 203 -52.46 -27.66 -75.83
C ALA A 203 -51.42 -28.42 -74.99
N GLN A 204 -50.61 -29.29 -75.62
CA GLN A 204 -49.50 -29.97 -74.95
C GLN A 204 -48.43 -28.97 -74.47
N MET A 205 -48.10 -27.96 -75.29
CA MET A 205 -47.18 -26.89 -74.90
C MET A 205 -47.73 -26.05 -73.73
N GLU A 206 -49.00 -25.68 -73.74
CA GLU A 206 -49.65 -24.95 -72.64
C GLU A 206 -49.57 -25.74 -71.33
N HIS A 207 -49.90 -27.03 -71.36
CA HIS A 207 -49.80 -27.89 -70.17
C HIS A 207 -48.35 -28.00 -69.66
N LEU A 208 -47.36 -28.02 -70.56
CA LEU A 208 -45.95 -28.05 -70.19
C LEU A 208 -45.51 -26.73 -69.56
N ILE A 209 -45.99 -25.59 -70.06
CA ILE A 209 -45.77 -24.26 -69.47
C ILE A 209 -46.36 -24.21 -68.06
N GLU A 210 -47.61 -24.64 -67.87
CA GLU A 210 -48.24 -24.67 -66.53
C GLU A 210 -47.47 -25.55 -65.54
N ASN A 211 -46.96 -26.69 -66.00
CA ASN A 211 -46.12 -27.57 -65.17
C ASN A 211 -44.82 -26.85 -64.75
N LEU A 212 -44.13 -26.20 -65.68
CA LEU A 212 -42.91 -25.44 -65.40
C LEU A 212 -43.16 -24.25 -64.47
N GLU A 213 -44.30 -23.57 -64.61
CA GLU A 213 -44.68 -22.48 -63.70
C GLU A 213 -44.95 -22.98 -62.28
N ARG A 214 -45.61 -24.14 -62.15
CA ARG A 214 -45.82 -24.79 -60.85
C ARG A 214 -44.49 -25.20 -60.21
N GLU A 215 -43.57 -25.81 -60.96
CA GLU A 215 -42.23 -26.16 -60.47
C GLU A 215 -41.43 -24.91 -60.06
N ARG A 216 -41.45 -23.86 -60.88
CA ARG A 216 -40.80 -22.57 -60.57
C ARG A 216 -41.32 -21.99 -59.26
N LEU A 217 -42.63 -22.04 -59.00
CA LEU A 217 -43.22 -21.57 -57.75
C LEU A 217 -42.77 -22.39 -56.54
N VAL A 218 -42.63 -23.72 -56.68
CA VAL A 218 -42.11 -24.59 -55.61
C VAL A 218 -40.65 -24.25 -55.31
N ILE A 219 -39.82 -24.12 -56.33
CA ILE A 219 -38.40 -23.74 -56.19
C ILE A 219 -38.28 -22.36 -55.53
N LEU A 220 -39.10 -21.39 -55.93
CA LEU A 220 -39.07 -20.05 -55.35
C LEU A 220 -39.41 -20.05 -53.86
N LYS A 221 -40.38 -20.87 -53.44
CA LYS A 221 -40.74 -21.07 -52.02
C LYS A 221 -39.60 -21.72 -51.23
N GLN A 222 -38.95 -22.74 -51.80
CA GLN A 222 -37.80 -23.37 -51.17
C GLN A 222 -36.62 -22.39 -51.03
N PHE A 223 -36.36 -21.60 -52.07
CA PHE A 223 -35.32 -20.58 -52.06
C PHE A 223 -35.57 -19.52 -50.98
N THR A 224 -36.79 -18.99 -50.89
CA THR A 224 -37.14 -18.02 -49.82
C THR A 224 -37.03 -18.62 -48.41
N SER A 225 -37.38 -19.90 -48.24
CA SER A 225 -37.18 -20.59 -46.97
C SER A 225 -35.69 -20.76 -46.64
N SER A 226 -34.86 -21.08 -47.64
CA SER A 226 -33.42 -21.24 -47.48
C SER A 226 -32.73 -19.91 -47.17
N GLU A 227 -33.13 -18.82 -47.82
CA GLU A 227 -32.65 -17.45 -47.53
C GLU A 227 -32.97 -17.05 -46.08
N ARG A 228 -34.18 -17.36 -45.59
CA ARG A 228 -34.55 -17.09 -44.19
C ARG A 228 -33.69 -17.87 -43.21
N LEU A 229 -33.46 -19.16 -43.47
CA LEU A 229 -32.59 -20.01 -42.65
C LEU A 229 -31.15 -19.50 -42.67
N ARG A 230 -30.65 -19.06 -43.83
CA ARG A 230 -29.31 -18.46 -43.96
C ARG A 230 -29.17 -17.21 -43.08
N GLY A 231 -30.15 -16.31 -43.13
CA GLY A 231 -30.15 -15.12 -42.27
C GLY A 231 -30.24 -15.46 -40.77
N GLN A 232 -30.98 -16.52 -40.40
CA GLN A 232 -30.99 -17.01 -39.02
C GLN A 232 -29.61 -17.54 -38.59
N HIS A 233 -28.96 -18.34 -39.43
CA HIS A 233 -27.62 -18.85 -39.15
C HIS A 233 -26.56 -17.75 -39.08
N GLU A 234 -26.65 -16.71 -39.92
CA GLU A 234 -25.77 -15.53 -39.84
C GLU A 234 -25.94 -14.83 -38.48
N ASN A 235 -27.18 -14.60 -38.03
CA ASN A 235 -27.45 -14.03 -36.71
C ASN A 235 -26.95 -14.93 -35.56
N ASP A 236 -27.13 -16.25 -35.65
CA ASP A 236 -26.65 -17.19 -34.63
C ASP A 236 -25.12 -17.16 -34.54
N VAL A 237 -24.43 -17.06 -35.69
CA VAL A 237 -22.97 -16.96 -35.74
C VAL A 237 -22.49 -15.65 -35.11
N ASP A 238 -23.14 -14.52 -35.41
CA ASP A 238 -22.82 -13.23 -34.81
C ASP A 238 -23.01 -13.26 -33.28
N GLN A 239 -24.10 -13.86 -32.81
CA GLN A 239 -24.35 -14.04 -31.36
C GLN A 239 -23.27 -14.90 -30.69
N LEU A 240 -22.85 -15.99 -31.34
CA LEU A 240 -21.78 -16.84 -30.82
C LEU A 240 -20.43 -16.12 -30.76
N TYR A 241 -20.15 -15.22 -31.70
CA TYR A 241 -18.94 -14.37 -31.64
C TYR A 241 -19.01 -13.37 -30.48
N GLU A 242 -20.16 -12.75 -30.24
CA GLU A 242 -20.37 -11.86 -29.08
C GLU A 242 -20.20 -12.61 -27.75
N ASP A 243 -20.82 -13.79 -27.62
CA ASP A 243 -20.73 -14.64 -26.43
C ASP A 243 -19.29 -15.10 -26.18
N LEU A 244 -18.55 -15.49 -27.23
CA LEU A 244 -17.14 -15.86 -27.14
C LEU A 244 -16.29 -14.67 -26.68
N ALA A 245 -16.50 -13.48 -27.24
CA ALA A 245 -15.78 -12.27 -26.85
C ALA A 245 -16.04 -11.90 -25.39
N TYR A 246 -17.29 -12.03 -24.92
CA TYR A 246 -17.64 -11.83 -23.52
C TYR A 246 -16.94 -12.85 -22.61
N GLN A 247 -16.92 -14.13 -23.00
CA GLN A 247 -16.27 -15.19 -22.24
C GLN A 247 -14.74 -15.00 -22.17
N GLU A 248 -14.10 -14.54 -23.26
CA GLU A 248 -12.69 -14.17 -23.26
C GLU A 248 -12.40 -13.02 -22.30
N HIS A 249 -13.24 -11.98 -22.29
CA HIS A 249 -13.11 -10.86 -21.35
C HIS A 249 -13.21 -11.34 -19.89
N LEU A 250 -14.19 -12.19 -19.57
CA LEU A 250 -14.36 -12.74 -18.23
C LEU A 250 -13.16 -13.60 -17.80
N ASN A 251 -12.61 -14.40 -18.73
CA ASN A 251 -11.39 -15.17 -18.49
C ASN A 251 -10.18 -14.27 -18.21
N ARG A 252 -9.99 -13.17 -18.98
CA ARG A 252 -8.92 -12.20 -18.73
C ARG A 252 -9.07 -11.53 -17.37
N GLN A 253 -10.29 -11.14 -16.99
CA GLN A 253 -10.55 -10.55 -15.68
C GLN A 253 -10.21 -11.53 -14.55
N THR A 254 -10.63 -12.79 -14.68
CA THR A 254 -10.32 -13.85 -13.71
C THR A 254 -8.81 -14.09 -13.59
N GLN A 255 -8.08 -14.05 -14.71
CA GLN A 255 -6.61 -14.16 -14.70
C GLN A 255 -5.94 -12.99 -13.98
N LEU A 256 -6.42 -11.75 -14.17
CA LEU A 256 -5.93 -10.58 -13.45
C LEU A 256 -6.19 -10.68 -11.95
N ASP A 257 -7.39 -11.10 -11.56
CA ASP A 257 -7.77 -11.28 -10.16
C ASP A 257 -6.91 -12.39 -9.51
N ASN A 258 -6.70 -13.52 -10.19
CA ASN A 258 -5.83 -14.59 -9.71
C ASN A 258 -4.36 -14.15 -9.57
N ALA A 259 -3.85 -13.36 -10.52
CA ALA A 259 -2.51 -12.80 -10.44
C ALA A 259 -2.37 -11.87 -9.23
N LYS A 260 -3.38 -11.03 -8.98
CA LYS A 260 -3.42 -10.15 -7.80
C LYS A 260 -3.45 -10.96 -6.50
N ILE A 261 -4.31 -11.98 -6.41
CA ILE A 261 -4.39 -12.86 -5.23
C ILE A 261 -3.05 -13.54 -4.96
N THR A 262 -2.34 -13.97 -6.01
CA THR A 262 -1.03 -14.61 -5.87
C THR A 262 0.01 -13.64 -5.32
N VAL A 263 0.05 -12.40 -5.81
CA VAL A 263 0.94 -11.35 -5.27
C VAL A 263 0.63 -11.05 -3.80
N ASP A 264 -0.66 -10.94 -3.44
CA ASP A 264 -1.08 -10.69 -2.06
C ASP A 264 -0.73 -11.88 -1.14
N LEU A 265 -0.85 -13.12 -1.65
CA LEU A 265 -0.45 -14.33 -0.92
C LEU A 265 1.06 -14.39 -0.70
N GLU A 266 1.88 -14.04 -1.70
CA GLU A 266 3.33 -13.96 -1.54
C GLU A 266 3.76 -12.86 -0.58
N ALA A 267 3.08 -11.71 -0.59
CA ALA A 267 3.36 -10.61 0.33
C ALA A 267 3.02 -11.00 1.78
N THR A 268 1.87 -11.64 2.00
CA THR A 268 1.47 -12.13 3.34
C THR A 268 2.36 -13.28 3.82
N THR A 269 2.80 -14.17 2.93
CA THR A 269 3.75 -15.24 3.26
C THR A 269 5.09 -14.67 3.72
N ARG A 270 5.64 -13.68 2.99
CA ARG A 270 6.86 -12.98 3.40
C ARG A 270 6.71 -12.25 4.74
N ALA A 271 5.57 -11.58 4.96
CA ALA A 271 5.29 -10.92 6.23
C ALA A 271 5.24 -11.94 7.40
N ASN A 272 4.62 -13.10 7.19
CA ASN A 272 4.57 -14.17 8.18
C ASN A 272 5.96 -14.75 8.49
N GLU A 273 6.81 -14.94 7.48
CA GLU A 273 8.20 -15.38 7.68
C GLU A 273 9.00 -14.36 8.51
N MET A 274 8.84 -13.07 8.22
CA MET A 274 9.46 -12.00 9.02
C MET A 274 8.97 -12.01 10.47
N MET A 275 7.66 -12.07 10.70
CA MET A 275 7.11 -12.15 12.06
C MET A 275 7.57 -13.40 12.80
N LYS A 276 7.72 -14.53 12.09
CA LYS A 276 8.23 -15.76 12.68
C LYS A 276 9.68 -15.59 13.15
N HIS A 277 10.53 -14.98 12.34
CA HIS A 277 11.91 -14.66 12.72
C HIS A 277 11.96 -13.70 13.91
N ASP A 278 11.12 -12.66 13.92
CA ASP A 278 11.02 -11.72 15.04
C ASP A 278 10.57 -12.43 16.33
N LEU A 279 9.57 -13.32 16.25
CA LEU A 279 9.11 -14.13 17.38
C LEU A 279 10.19 -15.09 17.88
N GLU A 280 10.99 -15.69 16.99
CA GLU A 280 12.12 -16.53 17.37
C GLU A 280 13.20 -15.72 18.08
N SER A 281 13.54 -14.53 17.58
CA SER A 281 14.50 -13.62 18.24
C SER A 281 14.02 -13.17 19.63
N GLU A 282 12.73 -12.81 19.77
CA GLU A 282 12.17 -12.44 21.07
C GLU A 282 12.10 -13.63 22.03
N ARG A 283 11.86 -14.86 21.53
CA ARG A 283 11.95 -16.08 22.34
C ARG A 283 13.37 -16.32 22.87
N GLU A 284 14.39 -16.20 22.02
CA GLU A 284 15.80 -16.32 22.43
C GLU A 284 16.16 -15.29 23.50
N LYS A 285 15.75 -14.03 23.34
CA LYS A 285 15.94 -12.99 24.38
C LYS A 285 15.25 -13.34 25.69
N ALA A 286 14.02 -13.87 25.62
CA ALA A 286 13.27 -14.28 26.81
C ALA A 286 13.93 -15.45 27.54
N GLU A 287 14.50 -16.41 26.79
CA GLU A 287 15.29 -17.51 27.34
C GLU A 287 16.57 -17.01 28.00
N GLU A 288 17.29 -16.08 27.37
CA GLU A 288 18.50 -15.47 27.93
C GLU A 288 18.18 -14.73 29.24
N LEU A 289 17.14 -13.88 29.25
CA LEU A 289 16.69 -13.18 30.46
C LEU A 289 16.27 -14.15 31.56
N SER A 290 15.60 -15.25 31.21
CA SER A 290 15.22 -16.30 32.17
C SER A 290 16.45 -16.96 32.79
N GLN A 291 17.48 -17.24 31.98
CA GLN A 291 18.74 -17.78 32.46
C GLN A 291 19.50 -16.78 33.36
N GLN A 292 19.51 -15.51 33.00
CA GLN A 292 20.11 -14.44 33.83
C GLN A 292 19.38 -14.31 35.17
N LEU A 293 18.04 -14.37 35.19
CA LEU A 293 17.25 -14.37 36.42
C LEU A 293 17.54 -15.60 37.29
N GLN A 294 17.66 -16.79 36.70
CA GLN A 294 18.02 -18.02 37.40
C GLN A 294 19.39 -17.89 38.08
N ASN A 295 20.39 -17.35 37.37
CA ASN A 295 21.74 -17.10 37.90
C ASN A 295 21.70 -16.10 39.06
N THR A 296 21.03 -14.96 38.86
CA THR A 296 20.87 -13.93 39.90
C THR A 296 20.18 -14.49 41.15
N ARG A 297 19.17 -15.36 40.98
CA ARG A 297 18.49 -16.04 42.08
C ARG A 297 19.43 -16.98 42.86
N ASN A 298 20.33 -17.67 42.16
CA ASN A 298 21.34 -18.51 42.79
C ASN A 298 22.36 -17.67 43.57
N ASP A 299 22.79 -16.53 43.03
CA ASP A 299 23.70 -15.59 43.70
C ASP A 299 23.07 -15.01 44.97
N ILE A 300 21.81 -14.58 44.90
CA ILE A 300 21.06 -14.13 46.08
C ILE A 300 21.02 -15.23 47.15
N ARG A 301 20.73 -16.48 46.76
CA ARG A 301 20.71 -17.62 47.70
C ARG A 301 22.08 -17.86 48.33
N ASN A 302 23.17 -17.72 47.56
CA ASN A 302 24.54 -17.84 48.07
C ASN A 302 24.88 -16.72 49.06
N HIS A 303 24.55 -15.47 48.74
CA HIS A 303 24.74 -14.34 49.66
C HIS A 303 23.90 -14.47 50.93
N GLN A 304 22.66 -14.98 50.84
CA GLN A 304 21.85 -15.28 52.02
C GLN A 304 22.50 -16.33 52.92
N ARG A 305 23.10 -17.39 52.34
CA ARG A 305 23.86 -18.39 53.10
C ARG A 305 25.10 -17.77 53.77
N GLN A 306 25.86 -16.96 53.03
CA GLN A 306 27.02 -16.23 53.56
C GLN A 306 26.61 -15.32 54.72
N LEU A 307 25.56 -14.52 54.53
CA LEU A 307 25.03 -13.63 55.57
C LEU A 307 24.59 -14.40 56.81
N SER A 308 23.90 -15.53 56.65
CA SER A 308 23.52 -16.41 57.76
C SER A 308 24.73 -16.92 58.51
N PHE A 309 25.75 -17.42 57.79
CA PHE A 309 27.01 -17.86 58.37
C PHE A 309 27.70 -16.74 59.15
N THR A 310 27.88 -15.57 58.54
CA THR A 310 28.48 -14.39 59.20
C THR A 310 27.70 -13.96 60.43
N LYS A 311 26.35 -14.00 60.39
CA LYS A 311 25.50 -13.69 61.55
C LYS A 311 25.73 -14.67 62.69
N ILE A 312 25.80 -15.97 62.41
CA ILE A 312 26.13 -16.99 63.41
C ILE A 312 27.51 -16.71 64.01
N THR A 313 28.54 -16.51 63.18
CA THR A 313 29.89 -16.19 63.64
C THR A 313 29.92 -14.93 64.51
N ALA A 314 29.20 -13.88 64.13
CA ALA A 314 29.09 -12.65 64.90
C ALA A 314 28.45 -12.90 66.28
N THR A 315 27.35 -13.66 66.35
CA THR A 315 26.71 -14.01 67.64
C THR A 315 27.61 -14.88 68.52
N THR A 316 28.40 -15.79 67.93
CA THR A 316 29.39 -16.58 68.67
C THR A 316 30.48 -15.66 69.24
N LEU A 317 31.06 -14.78 68.42
CA LEU A 317 32.07 -13.80 68.85
C LEU A 317 31.53 -12.82 69.91
N GLU A 318 30.26 -12.42 69.82
CA GLU A 318 29.61 -11.60 70.86
C GLU A 318 29.51 -12.37 72.18
N GLY A 319 29.11 -13.64 72.13
CA GLY A 319 29.09 -14.54 73.28
C GLY A 319 30.47 -14.73 73.92
N ASP A 320 31.50 -14.96 73.11
CA ASP A 320 32.88 -15.11 73.58
C ASP A 320 33.43 -13.79 74.15
N ASN A 321 33.15 -12.64 73.52
CA ASN A 321 33.47 -11.34 74.08
C ASN A 321 32.80 -11.09 75.44
N LYS A 322 31.55 -11.54 75.61
CA LYS A 322 30.85 -11.44 76.90
C LYS A 322 31.52 -12.28 77.97
N LYS A 323 31.94 -13.51 77.65
CA LYS A 323 32.72 -14.37 78.56
C LYS A 323 34.06 -13.74 78.93
N LEU A 324 34.82 -13.27 77.94
CA LEU A 324 36.09 -12.58 78.18
C LEU A 324 35.92 -11.35 79.08
N ARG A 325 34.86 -10.56 78.89
CA ARG A 325 34.54 -9.44 79.79
C ARG A 325 34.23 -9.89 81.21
N GLN A 326 33.54 -11.02 81.39
CA GLN A 326 33.29 -11.59 82.72
C GLN A 326 34.59 -12.06 83.36
N GLU A 327 35.43 -12.81 82.65
CA GLU A 327 36.74 -13.26 83.13
C GLU A 327 37.66 -12.07 83.50
N ILE A 328 37.67 -11.00 82.70
CA ILE A 328 38.41 -9.77 83.01
C ILE A 328 37.87 -9.13 84.30
N ASN A 329 36.56 -9.07 84.50
CA ASN A 329 35.98 -8.52 85.72
C ASN A 329 36.35 -9.37 86.95
N GLU A 330 36.23 -10.69 86.86
CA GLU A 330 36.63 -11.63 87.91
C GLU A 330 38.14 -11.49 88.24
N LEU A 331 38.99 -11.40 87.22
CA LEU A 331 40.42 -11.14 87.39
C LEU A 331 40.68 -9.79 88.07
N ASN A 332 39.97 -8.73 87.69
CA ASN A 332 40.09 -7.43 88.33
C ASN A 332 39.64 -7.45 89.80
N GLU A 333 38.57 -8.17 90.13
CA GLU A 333 38.14 -8.39 91.52
C GLU A 333 39.22 -9.13 92.31
N MET A 334 39.77 -10.22 91.75
CA MET A 334 40.88 -10.95 92.38
C MET A 334 42.12 -10.07 92.57
N CYS A 335 42.48 -9.24 91.58
CA CYS A 335 43.58 -8.28 91.71
C CYS A 335 43.30 -7.18 92.74
N GLY A 336 42.03 -6.77 92.90
CA GLY A 336 41.59 -5.86 93.95
C GLY A 336 41.82 -6.47 95.33
N LEU A 337 41.28 -7.67 95.56
CA LEU A 337 41.47 -8.41 96.82
C LEU A 337 42.95 -8.65 97.14
N ALA A 338 43.75 -9.05 96.16
CA ALA A 338 45.18 -9.25 96.35
C ALA A 338 45.94 -7.94 96.67
N ARG A 339 45.46 -6.80 96.14
CA ARG A 339 46.02 -5.48 96.48
C ARG A 339 45.67 -5.09 97.91
N ASP A 340 44.43 -5.27 98.32
CA ASP A 340 43.96 -5.00 99.68
C ASP A 340 44.72 -5.87 100.70
N GLU A 341 44.88 -7.18 100.42
CA GLU A 341 45.67 -8.08 101.26
C GLU A 341 47.15 -7.65 101.35
N LEU A 342 47.71 -7.13 100.27
CA LEU A 342 49.07 -6.60 100.26
C LEU A 342 49.20 -5.30 101.06
N GLU A 343 48.17 -4.45 101.05
CA GLU A 343 48.08 -3.24 101.89
C GLU A 343 47.98 -3.62 103.37
N ASP A 344 47.10 -4.56 103.75
CA ASP A 344 46.98 -5.09 105.11
C ASP A 344 48.31 -5.66 105.62
N LEU A 345 49.00 -6.46 104.78
CA LEU A 345 50.31 -7.01 105.11
C LEU A 345 51.38 -5.92 105.25
N GLN A 346 51.35 -4.87 104.43
CA GLN A 346 52.24 -3.71 104.56
C GLN A 346 51.98 -2.97 105.87
N GLU A 347 50.73 -2.69 106.22
CA GLU A 347 50.36 -2.07 107.49
C GLU A 347 50.81 -2.92 108.68
N GLN A 348 50.57 -4.23 108.63
CA GLN A 348 51.03 -5.16 109.65
C GLN A 348 52.56 -5.13 109.80
N ASN A 349 53.30 -5.04 108.69
CA ASN A 349 54.76 -4.96 108.70
C ASN A 349 55.27 -3.63 109.27
N VAL A 350 54.58 -2.51 108.96
CA VAL A 350 54.86 -1.20 109.59
C VAL A 350 54.62 -1.27 111.10
N GLN A 351 53.52 -1.88 111.54
CA GLN A 351 53.19 -2.04 112.96
C GLN A 351 54.23 -2.91 113.67
N MET A 352 54.62 -4.05 113.08
CA MET A 352 55.69 -4.92 113.56
C MET A 352 57.03 -4.17 113.63
N GLY A 353 57.33 -3.31 112.65
CA GLY A 353 58.49 -2.42 112.66
C GLY A 353 58.47 -1.45 113.84
N LEU A 354 57.31 -0.87 114.16
CA LEU A 354 57.12 0.03 115.29
C LEU A 354 57.30 -0.70 116.63
N GLU A 355 56.76 -1.92 116.76
CA GLU A 355 56.95 -2.76 117.94
C GLU A 355 58.42 -3.17 118.12
N ARG A 356 59.12 -3.53 117.03
CA ARG A 356 60.56 -3.78 117.09
C ARG A 356 61.33 -2.56 117.58
N LYS A 357 60.96 -1.35 117.12
CA LYS A 357 61.59 -0.11 117.56
C LYS A 357 61.32 0.16 119.05
N LYS A 358 60.07 0.01 119.53
CA LYS A 358 59.73 0.10 120.95
C LYS A 358 60.50 -0.92 121.80
N MET A 359 60.63 -2.17 121.33
CA MET A 359 61.43 -3.19 121.99
C MET A 359 62.92 -2.81 122.05
N GLN A 360 63.44 -2.19 120.99
CA GLN A 360 64.83 -1.72 120.95
C GLN A 360 65.04 -0.55 121.92
N GLU A 361 64.15 0.44 121.93
CA GLU A 361 64.15 1.54 122.91
C GLU A 361 64.06 1.00 124.35
N MET A 362 63.20 0.00 124.60
CA MET A 362 63.09 -0.63 125.91
C MET A 362 64.38 -1.36 126.32
N ARG A 363 65.07 -2.02 125.37
CA ARG A 363 66.39 -2.63 125.61
C ARG A 363 67.48 -1.59 125.87
N GLU A 364 67.45 -0.45 125.17
CA GLU A 364 68.39 0.65 125.40
C GLU A 364 68.17 1.28 126.77
N MET A 365 66.91 1.55 127.13
CA MET A 365 66.54 1.96 128.49
C MET A 365 67.00 0.95 129.54
N GLN A 366 66.80 -0.36 129.32
CA GLN A 366 67.32 -1.39 130.22
C GLN A 366 68.85 -1.40 130.32
N LYS A 367 69.57 -1.11 129.22
CA LYS A 367 71.03 -0.99 129.23
C LYS A 367 71.47 0.25 130.02
N GLU A 368 70.81 1.40 129.83
CA GLU A 368 71.08 2.64 130.57
C GLU A 368 70.78 2.49 132.06
N THR A 369 69.64 1.92 132.43
CA THR A 369 69.29 1.66 133.84
C THR A 369 70.29 0.68 134.47
N ASN A 370 70.72 -0.36 133.75
CA ASN A 370 71.78 -1.25 134.24
C ASN A 370 73.13 -0.55 134.37
N ALA A 371 73.47 0.36 133.44
CA ALA A 371 74.70 1.14 133.51
C ALA A 371 74.68 2.10 134.71
N TYR A 372 73.54 2.77 134.94
CA TYR A 372 73.30 3.62 136.10
C TYR A 372 73.38 2.82 137.42
N LEU A 373 72.73 1.65 137.50
CA LEU A 373 72.84 0.78 138.66
C LEU A 373 74.28 0.31 138.90
N ARG A 374 75.03 -0.04 137.85
CA ARG A 374 76.46 -0.38 137.97
C ARG A 374 77.31 0.81 138.45
N SER A 375 76.98 2.03 138.02
CA SER A 375 77.61 3.27 138.49
C SER A 375 77.35 3.48 139.99
N GLU A 376 76.09 3.42 140.42
CA GLU A 376 75.69 3.55 141.83
C GLU A 376 76.31 2.44 142.71
N PHE A 377 76.34 1.19 142.24
CA PHE A 377 77.05 0.11 142.94
C PHE A 377 78.57 0.36 142.99
N GLY A 378 79.15 0.95 141.94
CA GLY A 378 80.56 1.37 141.91
C GLY A 378 80.86 2.47 142.92
N GLU A 379 79.99 3.48 143.03
CA GLU A 379 80.09 4.56 144.02
C GLU A 379 79.89 4.05 145.45
N MET A 380 78.88 3.21 145.69
CA MET A 380 78.69 2.53 146.97
C MET A 380 79.88 1.66 147.36
N HIS A 381 80.46 0.91 146.41
CA HIS A 381 81.67 0.13 146.65
C HIS A 381 82.86 1.05 146.96
N GLY A 382 82.98 2.20 146.29
CA GLY A 382 83.96 3.25 146.58
C GLY A 382 83.82 3.82 147.99
N LEU A 383 82.59 4.09 148.43
CA LEU A 383 82.28 4.56 149.78
C LEU A 383 82.60 3.50 150.85
N ALA A 384 82.27 2.23 150.61
CA ALA A 384 82.57 1.12 151.52
C ALA A 384 84.09 0.90 151.67
N VAL A 385 84.85 0.95 150.56
CA VAL A 385 86.32 0.88 150.59
C VAL A 385 86.92 2.10 151.31
N GLY A 386 86.34 3.29 151.11
CA GLY A 386 86.70 4.50 151.86
C GLY A 386 86.48 4.35 153.37
N HIS A 387 85.36 3.77 153.79
CA HIS A 387 85.07 3.47 155.20
C HIS A 387 86.02 2.42 155.79
N MET A 388 86.39 1.37 155.03
CA MET A 388 87.38 0.39 155.48
C MET A 388 88.77 1.02 155.69
N LYS A 389 89.22 1.88 154.78
CA LYS A 389 90.48 2.63 154.95
C LYS A 389 90.45 3.55 156.17
N ARG A 390 89.33 4.25 156.39
CA ARG A 390 89.15 5.15 157.53
C ARG A 390 89.08 4.40 158.86
N SER A 391 88.51 3.19 158.88
CA SER A 391 88.51 2.27 160.03
C SER A 391 89.92 1.76 160.37
N ALA A 392 90.71 1.37 159.37
CA ALA A 392 92.10 0.93 159.57
C ALA A 392 93.00 2.04 160.11
N GLN A 393 92.75 3.29 159.72
CA GLN A 393 93.51 4.45 160.19
C GLN A 393 93.19 4.82 161.66
N LEU A 394 91.92 4.69 162.07
CA LEU A 394 91.51 4.87 163.47
C LEU A 394 92.03 3.76 164.40
N GLN A 395 92.24 2.53 163.90
CA GLN A 395 92.89 1.46 164.66
C GLN A 395 94.41 1.70 164.86
N LEU A 396 95.06 2.41 163.93
CA LEU A 396 96.47 2.78 164.04
C LEU A 396 96.70 3.92 165.05
N GLU A 397 95.75 4.86 165.15
CA GLU A 397 95.78 5.98 166.12
C GLU A 397 95.50 5.52 167.56
N ALA A 398 94.68 4.48 167.76
CA ALA A 398 94.43 3.88 169.08
C ALA A 398 95.68 3.18 169.67
N ALA A 399 96.50 2.54 168.83
CA ALA A 399 97.71 1.83 169.26
C ALA A 399 98.88 2.77 169.64
N GLN A 400 98.86 4.03 169.18
CA GLN A 400 99.88 5.02 169.54
C GLN A 400 99.59 5.72 170.89
N SER A 401 98.32 5.79 171.32
CA SER A 401 97.93 6.37 172.62
C SER A 401 98.32 5.51 173.83
N ASP A 402 98.32 4.17 173.72
CA ASP A 402 98.67 3.27 174.83
C ASP A 402 100.20 3.24 175.15
N SER A 403 101.05 3.62 174.19
CA SER A 403 102.50 3.71 174.39
C SER A 403 102.95 5.00 175.11
N VAL A 404 102.12 6.06 175.07
CA VAL A 404 102.41 7.35 175.72
C VAL A 404 102.02 7.33 177.21
N ILE A 405 100.99 6.57 177.59
CA ILE A 405 100.52 6.46 178.98
C ILE A 405 101.51 5.65 179.85
N THR A 406 102.14 4.62 179.28
CA THR A 406 103.15 3.79 179.97
C THR A 406 104.49 4.51 180.15
N SER A 407 104.83 5.44 179.24
CA SER A 407 106.02 6.31 179.33
C SER A 407 105.89 7.42 180.39
N LEU A 408 104.69 7.95 180.65
CA LEU A 408 104.48 9.01 181.64
C LEU A 408 104.42 8.48 183.09
N GLN A 409 104.02 7.22 183.27
CA GLN A 409 103.97 6.58 184.60
C GLN A 409 105.36 6.20 185.14
N SER A 410 106.31 5.82 184.28
CA SER A 410 107.70 5.57 184.67
C SER A 410 108.46 6.87 184.99
N GLN A 411 108.14 7.97 184.32
CA GLN A 411 108.68 9.31 184.57
C GLN A 411 108.20 9.91 185.91
N THR A 412 106.94 9.62 186.30
CA THR A 412 106.37 10.05 187.59
C THR A 412 107.02 9.34 188.79
N LYS A 413 107.49 8.09 188.61
CA LYS A 413 108.19 7.34 189.66
C LYS A 413 109.61 7.87 189.88
N ALA A 414 110.30 8.31 188.84
CA ALA A 414 111.64 8.88 188.90
C ALA A 414 111.69 10.21 189.67
N TYR A 415 110.75 11.14 189.39
CA TYR A 415 110.67 12.43 190.08
C TYR A 415 110.32 12.31 191.57
N LYS A 416 109.63 11.25 191.98
CA LYS A 416 109.26 11.02 193.39
C LYS A 416 110.47 10.63 194.25
N THR A 417 111.43 9.89 193.70
CA THR A 417 112.71 9.56 194.33
C THR A 417 113.67 10.75 194.40
N GLU A 418 113.61 11.65 193.42
CA GLU A 418 114.46 12.84 193.36
C GLU A 418 114.06 13.91 194.40
N ILE A 419 112.75 14.08 194.64
CA ILE A 419 112.23 14.96 195.69
C ILE A 419 112.59 14.47 197.10
N ALA A 420 112.63 13.15 197.34
CA ALA A 420 113.05 12.59 198.62
C ALA A 420 114.54 12.85 198.93
N ASN A 421 115.39 12.84 197.91
CA ASN A 421 116.82 13.10 198.05
C ASN A 421 117.14 14.59 198.27
N LEU A 422 116.35 15.49 197.67
CA LEU A 422 116.48 16.94 197.88
C LEU A 422 116.07 17.37 199.29
N TYR A 423 115.11 16.68 199.92
CA TYR A 423 114.74 16.91 201.32
C TYR A 423 115.85 16.48 202.30
N GLY A 424 116.57 15.40 202.00
CA GLY A 424 117.74 14.97 202.78
C GLY A 424 118.93 15.94 202.67
N TYR A 425 119.06 16.64 201.55
CA TYR A 425 120.10 17.66 201.33
C TYR A 425 119.82 18.95 202.12
N ALA A 426 118.55 19.32 202.26
CA ALA A 426 118.13 20.50 203.02
C ALA A 426 118.37 20.35 204.54
N GLU A 427 118.17 19.16 205.11
CA GLU A 427 118.46 18.87 206.52
C GLU A 427 119.97 18.91 206.84
N LYS A 428 120.83 18.46 205.92
CA LYS A 428 122.30 18.53 206.08
C LYS A 428 122.83 19.96 206.07
N LEU A 429 122.34 20.81 205.15
CA LEU A 429 122.70 22.23 205.09
C LEU A 429 122.26 23.00 206.35
N LYS A 430 121.15 22.59 206.97
CA LYS A 430 120.68 23.17 208.24
C LYS A 430 121.60 22.84 209.42
N ALA A 431 122.17 21.64 209.46
CA ALA A 431 123.14 21.22 210.48
C ALA A 431 124.51 21.92 210.32
N GLU A 432 124.96 22.16 209.08
CA GLU A 432 126.21 22.89 208.81
C GLU A 432 126.15 24.38 209.16
N LEU A 433 124.99 25.01 208.96
CA LEU A 433 124.78 26.41 209.36
C LEU A 433 124.80 26.59 210.89
N ALA A 434 124.30 25.60 211.64
CA ALA A 434 124.36 25.58 213.10
C ALA A 434 125.81 25.42 213.62
N ALA A 435 126.66 24.69 212.90
CA ALA A 435 128.07 24.51 213.23
C ALA A 435 128.93 25.76 212.93
N MET A 436 128.63 26.49 211.87
CA MET A 436 129.32 27.75 211.52
C MET A 436 129.05 28.88 212.51
N LYS A 437 127.83 28.96 213.06
CA LYS A 437 127.49 29.95 214.08
C LYS A 437 128.22 29.72 215.42
N ALA A 438 128.51 28.46 215.77
CA ALA A 438 129.24 28.12 216.98
C ALA A 438 130.75 28.41 216.89
N ARG A 439 131.32 28.56 215.68
CA ARG A 439 132.75 28.88 215.46
C ARG A 439 133.07 30.37 215.44
N ALA A 440 132.07 31.24 215.33
CA ALA A 440 132.31 32.65 215.04
C ALA A 440 132.72 33.53 216.23
N MET A 441 132.49 33.19 217.51
CA MET A 441 132.77 34.17 218.58
C MET A 441 133.29 33.58 219.91
N ARG A 442 134.40 32.82 219.81
CA ARG A 442 135.37 32.60 220.92
C ARG A 442 136.79 33.12 220.60
N ARG A 443 136.97 33.95 219.56
CA ARG A 443 138.27 34.53 219.20
C ARG A 443 138.18 36.04 218.97
N ASP A 444 138.72 36.77 219.95
CA ASP A 444 139.63 37.92 219.80
C ASP A 444 139.18 39.31 220.28
N SER A 445 139.58 39.58 221.54
CA SER A 445 140.02 40.87 222.06
C SER A 445 141.55 41.02 221.87
N VAL A 446 141.97 42.18 221.34
CA VAL A 446 143.29 42.83 221.41
C VAL A 446 144.34 42.51 220.32
N VAL A 447 144.62 43.59 219.56
CA VAL A 447 145.78 43.91 218.70
C VAL A 447 145.86 43.16 217.37
N GLY A 448 146.35 43.86 216.34
CA GLY A 448 147.30 43.19 215.45
C GLY A 448 146.97 43.30 213.98
N SER A 449 147.73 44.19 213.36
CA SER A 449 148.12 44.28 211.96
C SER A 449 147.82 43.09 211.04
N SER A 450 147.39 43.49 209.84
CA SER A 450 147.53 42.78 208.57
C SER A 450 146.47 41.72 208.30
N THR A 451 145.40 42.14 207.62
CA THR A 451 144.27 41.29 207.24
C THR A 451 144.67 40.38 206.09
N GLU A 452 145.11 39.16 206.42
CA GLU A 452 145.39 38.08 205.48
C GLU A 452 144.35 36.96 205.63
N GLY A 453 144.13 36.21 204.54
CA GLY A 453 143.45 34.90 204.56
C GLY A 453 142.12 34.87 203.80
N GLU A 454 141.73 33.82 203.07
CA GLU A 454 142.23 32.44 202.85
C GLU A 454 141.48 31.97 201.58
N ALA A 455 142.09 31.31 200.59
CA ALA A 455 142.65 29.96 200.58
C ALA A 455 141.62 28.81 200.79
N GLN A 456 141.19 28.26 199.64
CA GLN A 456 140.98 26.84 199.30
C GLN A 456 140.69 25.80 200.40
N ARG A 457 139.59 25.06 200.19
CA ARG A 457 139.32 23.64 200.54
C ARG A 457 137.90 23.32 200.02
N SER A 458 137.50 22.12 199.62
CA SER A 458 138.01 20.75 199.73
C SER A 458 137.15 19.89 198.78
N ALA A 459 137.71 19.00 197.97
CA ALA A 459 137.96 17.58 198.25
C ALA A 459 136.74 16.64 198.06
N SER A 460 137.01 15.62 197.23
CA SER A 460 136.52 14.24 197.23
C SER A 460 135.32 13.85 196.36
N ALA A 461 135.68 13.13 195.29
CA ALA A 461 134.96 12.07 194.53
C ALA A 461 133.63 12.40 193.86
#